data_AF-A0A5B9VZR9-F1
#
_entry.id   AF-A0A5B9VZR9-F1
#
_cell.length_a   1.000
_cell.length_b   1.000
_cell.length_c   1.000
_cell.angle_alpha   90.00
_cell.angle_beta   90.00
_cell.angle_gamma   90.00
#
_symmetry.space_group_name_H-M   'P 1'
#
loop_
_entity.id
_entity.type
_entity.pdbx_description
1 polymer ?
#
loop_
_entity_poly.entity_id
_entity_poly.type
_entity_poly.pdbx_seq_one_letter_code
_entity_poly.pdbx_strand_id
1 'polypeptide(L)'
;MTFEQCQAVLSEIRQHQGTDHPLVQVTCSGAILRGRVLRSDSDRPARPNQDSPFGLLVLQQPGLFPGPLNFIQIASIPSGGLLGLLADDHADASSRHELLVGAAS
;
A
#
# COMPACT_ATOMS: atom_id res chain seq x y z
N MET A 1 -12.62 -3.89 0.13
CA MET A 1 -13.23 -2.55 0.26
C MET A 1 -13.75 -2.16 -1.12
N THR A 2 -14.63 -1.17 -1.23
CA THR A 2 -15.10 -0.72 -2.55
C THR A 2 -14.10 0.23 -3.20
N PHE A 3 -14.29 0.45 -4.51
CA PHE A 3 -13.50 1.43 -5.25
C PHE A 3 -13.64 2.85 -4.66
N GLU A 4 -14.86 3.30 -4.41
CA GLU A 4 -15.13 4.63 -3.82
C GLU A 4 -14.48 4.80 -2.45
N GLN A 5 -14.55 3.78 -1.59
CA GLN A 5 -13.89 3.80 -0.28
C GLN A 5 -12.37 3.93 -0.43
N CYS A 6 -11.78 3.18 -1.37
CA CYS A 6 -10.34 3.24 -1.63
C CYS A 6 -9.94 4.64 -2.12
N GLN A 7 -10.73 5.23 -3.00
CA GLN A 7 -10.48 6.58 -3.52
C GLN A 7 -10.58 7.66 -2.43
N ALA A 8 -11.59 7.59 -1.56
CA ALA A 8 -11.73 8.53 -0.45
C ALA A 8 -10.49 8.50 0.46
N VAL A 9 -10.08 7.29 0.87
CA VAL A 9 -8.88 7.09 1.70
C VAL A 9 -7.61 7.58 0.98
N LEU A 10 -7.43 7.25 -0.30
CA LEU A 10 -6.26 7.74 -1.06
C LEU A 10 -6.25 9.26 -1.19
N SER A 11 -7.40 9.89 -1.37
CA SER A 11 -7.51 11.35 -1.48
C SER A 11 -7.09 12.03 -0.18
N GLU A 12 -7.53 11.49 0.96
CA GLU A 12 -7.08 11.95 2.27
C GLU A 12 -5.57 11.76 2.43
N ILE A 13 -5.03 10.58 2.11
CA ILE A 13 -3.58 10.32 2.23
C ILE A 13 -2.77 11.28 1.33
N ARG A 14 -3.19 11.50 0.09
CA ARG A 14 -2.55 12.45 -0.85
C ARG A 14 -2.49 13.85 -0.28
N GLN A 15 -3.61 14.32 0.29
CA GLN A 15 -3.68 15.63 0.94
C GLN A 15 -2.73 15.71 2.14
N HIS A 16 -2.74 14.70 3.01
CA HIS A 16 -1.88 14.68 4.20
C HIS A 16 -0.39 14.62 3.84
N GLN A 17 -0.01 13.91 2.77
CA GLN A 17 1.38 13.80 2.34
C GLN A 17 1.82 14.89 1.34
N GLY A 18 0.88 15.69 0.82
CA GLY A 18 1.15 16.72 -0.17
C GLY A 18 1.69 16.18 -1.51
N THR A 19 1.24 14.99 -1.94
CA THR A 19 1.72 14.35 -3.17
C THR A 19 0.63 13.54 -3.87
N ASP A 20 0.67 13.49 -5.20
CA ASP A 20 -0.23 12.65 -6.02
C ASP A 20 0.12 11.16 -5.95
N HIS A 21 1.37 10.84 -5.59
CA HIS A 21 1.94 9.49 -5.51
C HIS A 21 2.31 9.12 -4.06
N PRO A 22 1.30 8.99 -3.17
CA PRO A 22 1.54 8.80 -1.75
C PRO A 22 2.22 7.46 -1.47
N LEU A 23 2.99 7.43 -0.39
CA LEU A 23 3.53 6.21 0.17
C LEU A 23 2.47 5.58 1.08
N VAL A 24 2.10 4.32 0.81
CA VAL A 24 1.04 3.63 1.54
C VAL A 24 1.48 2.26 2.03
N GLN A 25 0.81 1.78 3.06
CA GLN A 25 0.79 0.39 3.48
C GLN A 25 -0.57 -0.21 3.13
N VAL A 26 -0.56 -1.39 2.52
CA VAL A 26 -1.75 -2.14 2.13
C VAL A 26 -1.70 -3.52 2.76
N THR A 27 -2.72 -3.85 3.53
CA THR A 27 -2.98 -5.22 4.00
C THR A 27 -3.92 -5.88 3.00
N CYS A 28 -3.53 -7.00 2.41
CA CYS A 28 -4.38 -7.77 1.49
C CYS A 28 -4.00 -9.24 1.53
N SER A 29 -5.00 -10.14 1.56
CA SER A 29 -4.80 -11.60 1.50
C SER A 29 -3.78 -12.14 2.53
N GLY A 30 -3.72 -11.55 3.73
CA GLY A 30 -2.79 -11.94 4.79
C GLY A 30 -1.36 -11.40 4.64
N ALA A 31 -1.08 -10.62 3.59
CA ALA A 31 0.21 -9.94 3.39
C ALA A 31 0.10 -8.44 3.66
N ILE A 32 1.21 -7.83 4.05
CA ILE A 32 1.37 -6.39 4.16
C ILE A 32 2.36 -5.94 3.09
N LEU A 33 1.92 -5.05 2.22
CA LEU A 33 2.70 -4.48 1.13
C LEU A 33 2.89 -2.97 1.39
N ARG A 34 4.10 -2.47 1.15
CA ARG A 34 4.43 -1.04 1.27
C ARG A 34 4.92 -0.51 -0.07
N GLY A 35 4.42 0.64 -0.51
CA GLY A 35 4.79 1.18 -1.80
C GLY A 35 4.23 2.55 -2.11
N ARG A 36 4.82 3.20 -3.12
CA ARG A 36 4.28 4.43 -3.71
C ARG A 36 3.16 4.08 -4.66
N VAL A 37 2.04 4.79 -4.57
CA VAL A 37 0.94 4.64 -5.51
C VAL A 37 1.34 5.24 -6.85
N LEU A 38 1.53 4.41 -7.87
CA LEU A 38 1.84 4.88 -9.23
C LEU A 38 0.58 5.12 -10.06
N ARG A 39 -0.41 4.25 -9.88
CA ARG A 39 -1.73 4.39 -10.48
C ARG A 39 -2.78 3.89 -9.52
N SER A 40 -3.81 4.70 -9.41
CA SER A 40 -5.14 4.31 -8.98
C SER A 40 -6.04 4.23 -10.21
N ASP A 41 -7.13 3.49 -10.14
CA ASP A 41 -8.07 3.43 -11.26
C ASP A 41 -8.72 4.77 -11.64
N SER A 42 -8.59 5.78 -10.77
CA SER A 42 -8.87 7.19 -11.04
C SER A 42 -8.05 7.76 -12.19
N ASP A 43 -6.85 7.22 -12.46
CA ASP A 43 -5.90 7.70 -13.47
C ASP A 43 -6.21 7.16 -14.88
N ARG A 44 -7.29 6.38 -15.04
CA ARG A 44 -7.72 5.79 -16.31
C ARG A 44 -8.94 6.57 -16.84
N PRO A 45 -9.07 6.76 -18.18
CA PRO A 45 -10.33 7.20 -18.77
C PRO A 45 -11.50 6.31 -18.31
N ALA A 46 -12.70 6.90 -18.25
CA ALA A 46 -13.92 6.30 -17.73
C ALA A 46 -14.00 4.80 -18.06
N ARG A 47 -14.00 3.95 -17.03
CA ARG A 47 -14.08 2.51 -17.19
C ARG A 47 -15.38 2.16 -17.92
N PRO A 48 -15.39 1.13 -18.80
CA PRO A 48 -16.61 0.66 -19.44
C PRO A 48 -17.67 0.16 -18.46
N ASN A 49 -17.25 -0.19 -17.24
CA ASN A 49 -18.13 -0.71 -16.19
C ASN A 49 -17.81 0.00 -14.86
N GLN A 50 -18.56 1.06 -14.56
CA GLN A 50 -18.37 1.89 -13.35
C GLN A 50 -18.77 1.16 -12.06
N ASP A 51 -19.62 0.14 -12.18
CA ASP A 51 -20.16 -0.64 -11.04
C ASP A 51 -19.27 -1.84 -10.64
N SER A 52 -18.16 -2.05 -11.35
CA SER A 52 -17.28 -3.20 -11.13
C SER A 52 -16.42 -3.02 -9.86
N PRO A 53 -16.53 -3.92 -8.85
CA PRO A 53 -15.70 -3.85 -7.64
C PRO A 53 -14.23 -4.22 -7.88
N PHE A 54 -13.87 -4.65 -9.10
CA PHE A 54 -12.55 -5.17 -9.47
C PHE A 54 -11.55 -4.07 -9.84
N GLY A 55 -11.52 -2.99 -9.05
CA GLY A 55 -10.49 -1.97 -9.20
C GLY A 55 -9.10 -2.49 -8.81
N LEU A 56 -8.05 -1.89 -9.37
CA LEU A 56 -6.64 -2.19 -9.08
C LEU A 56 -5.96 -0.98 -8.45
N LEU A 57 -5.15 -1.27 -7.43
CA LEU A 57 -4.18 -0.35 -6.86
C LEU A 57 -2.78 -0.83 -7.25
N VAL A 58 -1.99 0.05 -7.87
CA VAL A 58 -0.63 -0.28 -8.31
C VAL A 58 0.38 0.41 -7.41
N LEU A 59 1.16 -0.39 -6.70
CA LEU A 59 2.23 0.08 -5.83
C LEU A 59 3.59 -0.21 -6.44
N GLN A 60 4.48 0.77 -6.41
CA GLN A 60 5.91 0.57 -6.64
C GLN A 60 6.63 0.50 -5.30
N GLN A 61 7.40 -0.56 -5.09
CA GLN A 61 8.21 -0.70 -3.89
C GLN A 61 9.28 0.40 -3.84
N PRO A 62 9.46 1.09 -2.70
CA PRO A 62 10.50 2.11 -2.55
C PRO A 62 11.89 1.48 -2.57
N GLY A 63 12.86 2.21 -3.10
CA GLY A 63 14.25 1.80 -3.18
C GLY A 63 15.11 2.84 -3.91
N LEU A 64 16.42 2.57 -4.00
CA LEU A 64 17.37 3.42 -4.72
C LEU A 64 17.08 3.46 -6.24
N PHE A 65 16.45 2.41 -6.76
CA PHE A 65 15.99 2.29 -8.13
C PHE A 65 14.49 1.96 -8.15
N PRO A 66 13.79 2.21 -9.28
CA PRO A 66 12.42 1.75 -9.47
C PRO A 66 12.26 0.28 -9.11
N GLY A 67 11.54 0.02 -8.02
CA GLY A 67 11.32 -1.33 -7.51
C GLY A 67 10.24 -2.10 -8.27
N PRO A 68 10.03 -3.38 -7.92
CA PRO A 68 8.93 -4.18 -8.45
C PRO A 68 7.57 -3.51 -8.27
N LEU A 69 6.68 -3.78 -9.22
CA LEU A 69 5.28 -3.34 -9.15
C LEU A 69 4.40 -4.42 -8.51
N ASN A 70 3.56 -4.01 -7.57
CA ASN A 70 2.54 -4.83 -6.95
C ASN A 70 1.17 -4.38 -7.44
N PHE A 71 0.40 -5.33 -7.98
CA PHE A 71 -0.96 -5.11 -8.46
C PHE A 71 -1.94 -5.71 -7.46
N ILE A 72 -2.75 -4.87 -6.83
CA ILE A 72 -3.63 -5.27 -5.74
C ILE A 72 -5.07 -5.04 -6.16
N GLN A 73 -5.89 -6.08 -6.09
CA GLN A 73 -7.33 -5.92 -6.25
C GLN A 73 -7.91 -5.19 -5.03
N ILE A 74 -8.60 -4.08 -5.28
CA ILE A 74 -9.21 -3.26 -4.23
C ILE A 74 -10.24 -4.06 -3.42
N ALA A 75 -10.94 -4.99 -4.08
CA ALA A 75 -11.85 -5.93 -3.42
C ALA A 75 -11.16 -6.76 -2.32
N SER A 76 -9.87 -7.06 -2.47
CA SER A 76 -9.07 -7.88 -1.53
C SER A 76 -8.50 -7.09 -0.35
N ILE A 77 -8.66 -5.76 -0.33
CA ILE A 77 -8.21 -4.90 0.78
C ILE A 77 -9.35 -4.81 1.79
N PRO A 78 -9.20 -5.27 3.05
CA PRO A 78 -10.24 -5.12 4.05
C PRO A 78 -10.46 -3.65 4.41
N SER A 79 -11.60 -3.34 5.04
CA SER A 79 -11.81 -2.00 5.63
C SER A 79 -10.69 -1.67 6.63
N GLY A 80 -10.07 -0.49 6.51
CA GLY A 80 -8.90 -0.11 7.31
C GLY A 80 -7.58 -0.75 6.84
N GLY A 81 -7.60 -1.55 5.77
CA GLY A 81 -6.42 -2.20 5.21
C GLY A 81 -5.53 -1.30 4.36
N LEU A 82 -5.86 -0.02 4.19
CA LEU A 82 -5.08 0.96 3.43
C LEU A 82 -4.72 2.14 4.35
N LEU A 83 -3.43 2.38 4.52
CA LEU A 83 -2.90 3.40 5.44
C LEU A 83 -1.83 4.25 4.75
N GLY A 84 -1.80 5.55 5.03
CA GLY A 84 -0.71 6.44 4.62
C GLY A 84 0.51 6.25 5.50
N LEU A 85 1.69 6.11 4.91
CA LEU A 85 2.96 6.12 5.63
C LEU A 85 3.52 7.54 5.66
N LEU A 86 3.90 8.02 6.85
CA LEU A 86 4.65 9.27 6.96
C LEU A 86 6.06 9.04 6.39
N ALA A 87 6.63 10.07 5.76
CA ALA A 87 7.96 10.00 5.11
C ALA A 87 9.13 9.77 6.09
N ASP A 88 8.86 9.52 7.38
CA ASP A 88 9.83 9.37 8.45
C ASP A 88 9.89 7.96 9.06
N ASP A 89 9.30 6.93 8.44
CA ASP A 89 9.50 5.52 8.87
C ASP A 89 10.86 4.98 8.36
N HIS A 90 11.93 5.72 8.64
CA HIS A 90 13.30 5.21 8.66
C HIS A 90 13.58 4.61 10.06
N ALA A 91 12.71 3.71 10.52
CA ALA A 91 12.92 2.97 11.75
C ALA A 91 12.92 1.46 11.44
N ASP A 92 14.14 0.99 11.18
CA ASP A 92 14.63 -0.29 11.66
C ASP A 92 14.01 -1.58 11.09
N ALA A 93 14.42 -1.92 9.86
CA ALA A 93 14.49 -3.31 9.42
C ALA A 93 15.91 -3.91 9.65
N SER A 94 16.64 -3.43 10.66
CA SER A 94 18.00 -3.89 10.95
C SER A 94 18.33 -3.89 12.45
N SER A 95 17.54 -4.62 13.25
CA SER A 95 17.88 -5.12 14.59
C SER A 95 16.84 -6.19 14.97
N ARG A 96 17.14 -7.45 15.32
CA ARG A 96 18.36 -8.15 15.70
C ARG A 96 18.12 -9.64 15.45
N HIS A 97 19.02 -10.29 14.73
CA HIS A 97 19.50 -11.61 15.14
C HIS A 97 20.11 -11.44 16.54
N GLU A 98 19.50 -12.01 17.57
CA GLU A 98 20.13 -12.54 18.79
C GLU A 98 19.05 -12.76 19.85
N LEU A 99 18.53 -14.00 19.93
CA LEU A 99 18.25 -14.65 21.21
C LEU A 99 17.98 -16.14 21.00
N LEU A 100 19.03 -16.96 20.92
CA LEU A 100 18.94 -18.36 21.34
C LEU A 100 20.31 -18.87 21.80
N VAL A 101 20.77 -18.32 22.92
CA VAL A 101 21.76 -18.97 23.79
C VAL A 101 21.08 -19.15 25.15
N GLY A 102 21.02 -20.40 25.61
CA GLY A 102 20.49 -20.78 26.93
C GLY A 102 19.68 -22.07 26.84
N ALA A 103 20.35 -23.22 26.78
CA ALA A 103 20.73 -24.03 27.97
C ALA A 103 19.65 -25.07 28.32
N ALA A 104 19.91 -26.31 27.92
CA ALA A 104 19.49 -27.49 28.66
C ALA A 104 20.58 -28.54 28.48
N SER A 105 21.47 -28.62 29.47
CA SER A 105 22.23 -29.83 29.78
C SER A 105 21.43 -30.67 30.74
#